data_AF-A0A463KQV9-F1
#
_entry.id   AF-A0A463KQV9-F1
#
_cell.length_a   1.000
_cell.length_b   1.000
_cell.length_c   1.000
_cell.angle_alpha   90.00
_cell.angle_beta   90.00
_cell.angle_gamma   90.00
#
_symmetry.space_group_name_H-M   'P 1'
#
loop_
_entity.id
_entity.type
_entity.pdbx_description
1 polymer ?
#
loop_
_entity_poly.entity_id
_entity_poly.type
_entity_poly.pdbx_seq_one_letter_code
_entity_poly.pdbx_strand_id
1 'polypeptide(L)'
;MNVSENFYIKEELKKIFDCFKKLNDKRAITFFRVFAFLGLRKDEAMALQWKDIDFENRTVSIDKTLVELNKGELLIQSTKTDSSPRVITVDSGTLSLLKEWKNYIIQQKLSLGIREENLENNVVFSPSVLYRKTQYLGKAYPNHVMARVKKHFPNLKIIKVHDFR
;
A
#
# COMPACT_ATOMS: atom_id res chain seq x y z
N MET A 1 -12.46 3.52 33.37
CA MET A 1 -11.68 2.57 32.55
C MET A 1 -11.21 3.32 31.31
N ASN A 2 -9.90 3.57 31.19
CA ASN A 2 -9.35 4.21 29.99
C ASN A 2 -9.52 3.25 28.82
N VAL A 3 -10.42 3.56 27.90
CA VAL A 3 -10.45 2.94 26.57
C VAL A 3 -9.13 3.34 25.94
N SER A 4 -8.17 2.41 25.80
CA SER A 4 -6.98 2.67 25.01
C SER A 4 -7.45 2.87 23.58
N GLU A 5 -7.47 4.11 23.11
CA GLU A 5 -7.81 4.44 21.74
C GLU A 5 -6.81 3.74 20.80
N ASN A 6 -7.31 2.73 20.07
CA ASN A 6 -6.52 1.91 19.15
C ASN A 6 -6.21 2.62 17.82
N PHE A 7 -6.27 3.95 17.76
CA PHE A 7 -5.93 4.73 16.58
C PHE A 7 -4.71 5.62 16.83
N TYR A 8 -4.12 6.12 15.76
CA TYR A 8 -3.08 7.16 15.83
C TYR A 8 -3.71 8.54 15.73
N ILE A 9 -3.35 9.42 16.66
CA ILE A 9 -3.52 10.86 16.41
C ILE A 9 -2.55 11.33 15.33
N LYS A 10 -2.79 12.51 14.75
CA LYS A 10 -2.00 13.07 13.64
C LYS A 10 -0.50 13.06 13.92
N GLU A 11 -0.09 13.39 15.13
CA GLU A 11 1.31 13.45 15.56
C GLU A 11 1.93 12.04 15.64
N GLU A 12 1.17 11.05 16.11
CA GLU A 12 1.61 9.66 16.16
C GLU A 12 1.74 9.06 14.75
N LEU A 13 0.75 9.32 13.88
CA LEU A 13 0.80 8.90 12.49
C LEU A 13 2.01 9.52 11.79
N LYS A 14 2.26 10.82 11.99
CA LYS A 14 3.45 11.49 11.45
C LYS A 14 4.75 10.80 11.90
N LYS A 15 4.88 10.47 13.20
CA LYS A 15 6.05 9.74 13.72
C LYS A 15 6.23 8.38 13.05
N ILE A 16 5.16 7.65 12.79
CA ILE A 16 5.19 6.37 12.05
C ILE A 16 5.74 6.57 10.63
N PHE A 17 5.26 7.58 9.90
CA PHE A 17 5.79 7.90 8.57
C PHE A 17 7.26 8.34 8.60
N ASP A 18 7.67 9.07 9.63
CA ASP A 18 9.08 9.45 9.80
C ASP A 18 9.96 8.23 10.10
N CYS A 19 9.45 7.22 10.81
CA CYS A 19 10.12 5.92 10.96
C CYS A 19 10.28 5.21 9.61
N PHE A 20 9.26 5.18 8.75
CA PHE A 20 9.38 4.59 7.41
C PHE A 20 10.45 5.30 6.56
N LYS A 21 10.52 6.64 6.64
CA LYS A 21 11.56 7.44 5.98
C LYS A 21 12.96 7.13 6.50
N LYS A 22 13.14 7.04 7.83
CA LYS A 22 14.43 6.68 8.45
C LYS A 22 14.91 5.28 8.04
N LEU A 23 13.99 4.35 7.83
CA LEU A 23 14.28 3.00 7.33
C LEU A 23 14.46 2.95 5.81
N ASN A 24 14.34 4.08 5.11
CA ASN A 24 14.39 4.20 3.65
C ASN A 24 13.46 3.22 2.91
N ASP A 25 12.31 2.88 3.49
CA ASP A 25 11.37 1.95 2.87
C ASP A 25 10.31 2.70 2.06
N LYS A 26 10.64 3.00 0.81
CA LYS A 26 9.75 3.73 -0.13
C LYS A 26 8.41 3.02 -0.34
N ARG A 27 8.40 1.68 -0.32
CA ARG A 27 7.18 0.90 -0.47
C ARG A 27 6.30 1.05 0.75
N ALA A 28 6.86 0.94 1.96
CA ALA A 28 6.10 1.14 3.20
C ALA A 28 5.54 2.56 3.29
N ILE A 29 6.34 3.59 2.98
CA ILE A 29 5.88 4.99 2.96
C ILE A 29 4.65 5.12 2.05
N THR A 30 4.73 4.62 0.81
CA THR A 30 3.66 4.78 -0.18
C THR A 30 2.45 3.90 0.14
N PHE A 31 2.68 2.65 0.55
CA PHE A 31 1.63 1.70 0.92
C PHE A 31 0.80 2.21 2.09
N PHE A 32 1.44 2.60 3.19
CA PHE A 32 0.73 3.10 4.36
C PHE A 32 0.11 4.48 4.10
N ARG A 33 0.65 5.31 3.19
CA ARG A 33 -0.02 6.54 2.74
C ARG A 33 -1.35 6.20 2.08
N VAL A 34 -1.34 5.35 1.07
CA VAL A 34 -2.55 4.95 0.34
C VAL A 34 -3.55 4.27 1.27
N PHE A 35 -3.09 3.32 2.07
CA PHE A 35 -3.93 2.56 2.99
C PHE A 35 -4.62 3.46 4.02
N ALA A 36 -3.88 4.33 4.72
CA ALA A 36 -4.42 5.15 5.81
C ALA A 36 -5.15 6.41 5.31
N PHE A 37 -4.63 7.10 4.30
CA PHE A 37 -5.19 8.39 3.87
C PHE A 37 -6.39 8.23 2.94
N LEU A 38 -6.48 7.12 2.21
CA LEU A 38 -7.64 6.83 1.36
C LEU A 38 -8.64 5.86 2.04
N GLY A 39 -8.36 5.41 3.27
CA GLY A 39 -9.27 4.56 4.06
C GLY A 39 -9.55 3.19 3.42
N LEU A 40 -8.57 2.62 2.72
CA LEU A 40 -8.73 1.32 2.07
C LEU A 40 -8.68 0.20 3.11
N ARG A 41 -9.37 -0.92 2.88
CA ARG A 41 -9.00 -2.16 3.58
C ARG A 41 -7.59 -2.57 3.11
N LYS A 42 -6.78 -3.20 3.97
CA LYS A 42 -5.41 -3.63 3.58
C LYS A 42 -5.41 -4.45 2.29
N ASP A 43 -6.42 -5.30 2.10
CA ASP A 43 -6.52 -6.19 0.94
C ASP A 43 -6.97 -5.48 -0.34
N GLU A 44 -7.73 -4.37 -0.21
CA GLU A 44 -8.02 -3.46 -1.32
C GLU A 44 -6.72 -2.74 -1.74
N ALA A 45 -5.95 -2.21 -0.77
CA ALA A 45 -4.67 -1.57 -1.05
C ALA A 45 -3.64 -2.52 -1.69
N MET A 46 -3.61 -3.78 -1.27
CA MET A 46 -2.72 -4.80 -1.84
C MET A 46 -3.15 -5.29 -3.23
N ALA A 47 -4.41 -5.10 -3.63
CA ALA A 47 -4.91 -5.44 -4.96
C ALA A 47 -4.86 -4.29 -5.96
N LEU A 48 -4.56 -3.06 -5.51
CA LEU A 48 -4.57 -1.88 -6.36
C LEU A 48 -3.60 -2.04 -7.54
N GLN A 49 -4.10 -1.82 -8.76
CA GLN A 49 -3.31 -1.81 -9.99
C GLN A 49 -3.07 -0.37 -10.46
N TRP A 50 -2.06 -0.14 -11.28
CA TRP A 50 -1.75 1.21 -11.77
C TRP A 50 -2.89 1.83 -12.59
N LYS A 51 -3.62 1.01 -13.36
CA LYS A 51 -4.82 1.43 -14.11
C LYS A 51 -5.97 1.91 -13.24
N ASP A 52 -5.96 1.57 -11.96
CA ASP A 52 -7.01 1.98 -11.02
C ASP A 52 -6.81 3.43 -10.55
N ILE A 53 -5.65 4.05 -10.85
CA ILE A 53 -5.29 5.40 -10.44
C ILE A 53 -5.40 6.34 -11.64
N ASP A 54 -6.35 7.27 -11.57
CA ASP A 54 -6.46 8.37 -12.52
C ASP A 54 -5.66 9.57 -12.00
N PHE A 55 -4.48 9.80 -12.57
CA PHE A 55 -3.60 10.89 -12.17
C PHE A 55 -4.07 12.27 -12.63
N GLU A 56 -4.92 12.33 -13.64
CA GLU A 56 -5.45 13.59 -14.20
C GLU A 56 -6.63 14.07 -13.36
N ASN A 57 -7.60 13.19 -13.15
CA ASN A 57 -8.78 13.47 -12.33
C ASN A 57 -8.51 13.34 -10.82
N ARG A 58 -7.34 12.81 -10.45
CA ARG A 58 -6.88 12.61 -9.06
C ARG A 58 -7.83 11.69 -8.29
N THR A 59 -8.16 10.56 -8.89
CA THR A 59 -9.07 9.57 -8.29
C THR A 59 -8.46 8.18 -8.28
N VAL A 60 -8.96 7.33 -7.38
CA VAL A 60 -8.65 5.90 -7.32
C VAL A 60 -9.95 5.11 -7.33
N SER A 61 -10.05 4.14 -8.23
CA SER A 61 -11.15 3.17 -8.29
C SER A 61 -10.87 1.98 -7.39
N ILE A 62 -11.81 1.67 -6.49
CA ILE A 62 -11.74 0.55 -5.54
C ILE A 62 -12.90 -0.40 -5.81
N ASP A 63 -12.62 -1.47 -6.56
CA ASP A 63 -13.56 -2.48 -7.04
C ASP A 63 -13.02 -3.92 -6.87
N LYS A 64 -11.80 -4.04 -6.35
CA LYS A 64 -11.01 -5.27 -6.28
C LYS A 64 -10.40 -5.46 -4.90
N THR A 65 -10.17 -6.72 -4.53
CA THR A 65 -9.52 -7.11 -3.28
C THR A 65 -8.59 -8.29 -3.52
N LEU A 66 -7.48 -8.33 -2.79
CA LEU A 66 -6.57 -9.46 -2.81
C LEU A 66 -7.19 -10.56 -1.94
N VAL A 67 -7.28 -11.78 -2.43
CA VAL A 67 -7.73 -12.94 -1.66
C VAL A 67 -6.66 -14.02 -1.66
N GLU A 68 -6.70 -14.86 -0.64
CA GLU A 68 -5.86 -16.05 -0.53
C GLU A 68 -6.76 -17.28 -0.69
N LEU A 69 -6.49 -18.13 -1.68
CA LEU A 69 -7.18 -19.38 -1.90
C LEU A 69 -6.57 -20.51 -1.06
N ASN A 70 -7.25 -21.65 -1.11
CA ASN A 70 -6.72 -22.91 -0.59
C ASN A 70 -5.29 -23.14 -1.12
N LYS A 71 -4.38 -23.56 -0.24
CA LYS A 71 -2.94 -23.76 -0.50
C LYS A 71 -2.09 -22.48 -0.59
N GLY A 72 -2.64 -21.31 -0.24
CA GLY A 72 -1.87 -20.06 -0.09
C GLY A 72 -1.66 -19.26 -1.38
N GLU A 73 -2.39 -19.61 -2.45
CA GLU A 73 -2.34 -18.87 -3.71
C GLU A 73 -3.04 -17.51 -3.57
N LEU A 74 -2.39 -16.44 -4.00
CA LEU A 74 -2.94 -15.09 -3.98
C LEU A 74 -3.50 -14.71 -5.35
N LEU A 75 -4.70 -14.14 -5.38
CA LEU A 75 -5.24 -13.51 -6.58
C LEU A 75 -6.08 -12.28 -6.27
N ILE A 76 -6.29 -11.45 -7.29
CA ILE A 76 -7.22 -10.33 -7.24
C ILE A 76 -8.61 -10.82 -7.66
N GLN A 77 -9.62 -10.59 -6.83
CA GLN A 77 -11.02 -10.79 -7.18
C GLN A 77 -11.77 -9.47 -7.11
N SER A 78 -12.89 -9.37 -7.83
CA SER A 78 -13.87 -8.31 -7.57
C SER A 78 -14.35 -8.40 -6.12
N THR A 79 -14.75 -7.28 -5.55
CA THR A 79 -15.35 -7.24 -4.21
C THR A 79 -16.70 -7.98 -4.23
N LYS A 80 -16.70 -9.27 -3.89
CA LYS A 80 -17.85 -10.19 -4.00
C LYS A 80 -18.97 -9.97 -2.96
N THR A 81 -18.84 -9.04 -2.02
CA THR A 81 -19.82 -8.82 -0.94
C THR A 81 -19.88 -7.34 -0.52
N ASP A 82 -21.11 -6.81 -0.40
CA ASP A 82 -21.64 -5.56 0.23
C ASP A 82 -20.86 -4.22 0.20
N SER A 83 -19.56 -4.18 -0.09
CA SER A 83 -18.87 -2.94 -0.44
C SER A 83 -19.03 -2.69 -1.92
N SER A 84 -19.89 -1.72 -2.25
CA SER A 84 -20.01 -1.18 -3.61
C SER A 84 -18.64 -0.77 -4.14
N PRO A 85 -18.35 -1.04 -5.43
CA PRO A 85 -17.31 -0.32 -6.14
C PRO A 85 -17.43 1.18 -5.85
N ARG A 86 -16.30 1.82 -5.56
CA ARG A 86 -16.26 3.24 -5.20
C ARG A 86 -15.06 3.93 -5.83
N VAL A 87 -15.21 5.22 -6.09
CA VAL A 87 -14.13 6.09 -6.55
C VAL A 87 -13.82 7.08 -5.44
N ILE A 88 -12.54 7.21 -5.08
CA ILE A 88 -12.08 8.07 -3.99
C ILE A 88 -11.18 9.16 -4.58
N THR A 89 -11.38 10.42 -4.18
CA THR A 89 -10.47 11.53 -4.54
C THR A 89 -9.16 11.41 -3.76
N VAL A 90 -8.06 11.70 -4.42
CA VAL A 90 -6.69 11.60 -3.87
C VAL A 90 -6.13 12.99 -3.60
N ASP A 91 -5.64 13.21 -2.38
CA ASP A 91 -4.94 14.46 -2.04
C ASP A 91 -3.61 14.61 -2.82
N SER A 92 -3.16 15.84 -3.01
CA SER A 92 -1.95 16.14 -3.77
C SER A 92 -0.69 15.46 -3.21
N GLY A 93 -0.60 15.30 -1.88
CA GLY A 93 0.52 14.64 -1.23
C GLY A 93 0.56 13.14 -1.53
N THR A 94 -0.58 12.46 -1.47
CA THR A 94 -0.69 11.04 -1.85
C THR A 94 -0.44 10.85 -3.34
N LEU A 95 -0.94 11.76 -4.18
CA LEU A 95 -0.71 11.70 -5.63
C LEU A 95 0.77 11.88 -6.00
N SER A 96 1.48 12.81 -5.35
CA SER A 96 2.94 12.98 -5.53
C SER A 96 3.70 11.72 -5.16
N LEU A 97 3.40 11.14 -3.99
CA LEU A 97 4.03 9.90 -3.54
C LEU A 97 3.77 8.74 -4.50
N LEU A 98 2.56 8.62 -5.04
CA LEU A 98 2.23 7.61 -6.06
C LEU A 98 3.04 7.82 -7.35
N LYS A 99 3.18 9.06 -7.83
CA LYS A 99 4.00 9.38 -9.01
C LYS A 99 5.48 9.07 -8.78
N GLU A 100 6.03 9.48 -7.64
CA GLU A 100 7.41 9.19 -7.24
C GLU A 100 7.66 7.68 -7.16
N TRP A 101 6.73 6.93 -6.58
CA TRP A 101 6.79 5.48 -6.49
C TRP A 101 6.73 4.81 -7.87
N LYS A 102 5.82 5.26 -8.75
CA LYS A 102 5.71 4.76 -10.14
C LYS A 102 7.02 4.98 -10.89
N ASN A 103 7.58 6.19 -10.79
CA ASN A 103 8.85 6.55 -11.42
C ASN A 103 10.02 5.74 -10.88
N TYR A 104 10.10 5.54 -9.57
CA TYR A 104 11.12 4.69 -8.95
C TYR A 104 11.06 3.26 -9.51
N ILE A 105 9.87 2.66 -9.62
CA ILE A 105 9.70 1.32 -10.21
C ILE A 105 10.20 1.28 -11.66
N ILE A 106 9.81 2.26 -12.47
CA ILE A 106 10.21 2.35 -13.88
C ILE A 106 11.73 2.47 -13.99
N GLN A 107 12.35 3.37 -13.22
CA GLN A 107 13.80 3.58 -13.22
C GLN A 107 14.56 2.32 -12.81
N GLN A 108 14.09 1.60 -11.78
CA GLN A 108 14.71 0.34 -11.33
C GLN A 108 14.58 -0.79 -12.35
N LYS A 109 13.47 -0.86 -13.11
CA LYS A 109 13.32 -1.82 -14.20
C LYS A 109 14.24 -1.47 -15.38
N LEU A 110 14.27 -0.19 -15.77
CA LEU A 110 15.09 0.31 -16.88
C LEU A 110 16.59 0.13 -16.62
N SER A 111 17.07 0.37 -15.39
CA SER A 111 18.48 0.19 -15.05
C SER A 111 18.97 -1.26 -15.17
N LEU A 112 18.03 -2.22 -15.26
CA LEU A 112 18.29 -3.64 -15.47
C LEU A 112 17.95 -4.11 -16.89
N GLY A 113 17.67 -3.18 -17.80
CA GLY A 113 17.29 -3.50 -19.18
C GLY A 113 15.91 -4.14 -19.32
N ILE A 114 15.05 -4.04 -18.30
CA ILE A 114 13.67 -4.55 -18.35
C ILE A 114 12.75 -3.42 -18.80
N ARG A 115 12.08 -3.61 -19.94
CA ARG A 115 10.96 -2.77 -20.37
C ARG A 115 9.66 -3.40 -19.92
N GLU A 116 8.82 -2.64 -19.22
CA GLU A 116 7.50 -3.08 -18.80
C GLU A 116 6.46 -2.64 -19.83
N GLU A 117 5.95 -3.60 -20.59
CA GLU A 117 4.98 -3.32 -21.66
C GLU A 117 3.58 -3.04 -21.11
N ASN A 118 3.24 -3.58 -19.93
CA ASN A 118 1.89 -3.49 -19.37
C ASN A 118 1.89 -3.07 -17.90
N LEU A 119 2.54 -1.94 -17.61
CA LEU A 119 2.64 -1.41 -16.24
C LEU A 119 1.26 -1.17 -15.63
N GLU A 120 0.28 -0.76 -16.44
CA GLU A 120 -1.08 -0.45 -15.99
C GLU A 120 -1.79 -1.65 -15.35
N ASN A 121 -1.48 -2.88 -15.79
CA ASN A 121 -2.01 -4.11 -15.20
C ASN A 121 -1.16 -4.64 -14.03
N ASN A 122 -0.01 -4.03 -13.72
CA ASN A 122 0.77 -4.42 -12.55
C ASN A 122 0.14 -3.86 -11.27
N VAL A 123 0.26 -4.63 -10.19
CA VAL A 123 -0.08 -4.11 -8.86
C VAL A 123 0.86 -2.96 -8.49
N VAL A 124 0.31 -1.95 -7.83
CA VAL A 124 1.05 -0.80 -7.32
C VAL A 124 2.09 -1.25 -6.29
N PHE A 125 1.78 -2.29 -5.50
CA PHE A 125 2.65 -2.79 -4.44
C PHE A 125 2.99 -4.27 -4.66
N SER A 126 4.16 -4.53 -5.24
CA SER A 126 4.73 -5.87 -5.42
C SER A 126 5.86 -6.17 -4.41
N PRO A 127 6.22 -7.45 -4.14
CA PRO A 127 7.32 -7.79 -3.23
C PRO A 127 8.69 -7.34 -3.74
N SER A 128 8.86 -7.25 -5.06
CA SER A 128 10.05 -6.69 -5.70
C SER A 128 9.65 -5.96 -6.97
N VAL A 129 10.29 -4.81 -7.19
CA VAL A 129 10.14 -4.04 -8.44
C VAL A 129 10.78 -4.77 -9.62
N LEU A 130 11.56 -5.82 -9.36
CA LEU A 130 12.32 -6.59 -10.34
C LEU A 130 11.52 -7.70 -11.04
N TYR A 131 10.35 -8.06 -10.51
CA TYR A 131 9.58 -9.15 -11.09
C TYR A 131 9.03 -8.76 -12.46
N ARG A 132 9.23 -9.68 -13.42
CA ARG A 132 8.69 -9.59 -14.80
C ARG A 132 7.23 -10.04 -14.88
N LYS A 133 6.79 -10.90 -13.95
CA LYS A 133 5.39 -11.28 -13.78
C LYS A 133 4.84 -10.60 -12.54
N THR A 134 3.55 -10.30 -12.54
CA THR A 134 2.85 -9.81 -11.36
C THR A 134 3.07 -10.78 -10.20
N GLN A 135 3.56 -10.23 -9.09
CA GLN A 135 3.72 -10.93 -7.82
C GLN A 135 3.04 -10.09 -6.76
N TYR A 136 2.26 -10.75 -5.91
CA TYR A 136 1.50 -10.08 -4.86
C TYR A 136 2.31 -10.03 -3.57
N LEU A 137 2.14 -8.95 -2.80
CA LEU A 137 2.61 -8.94 -1.43
C LEU A 137 1.89 -10.04 -0.63
N GLY A 138 2.65 -10.76 0.20
CA GLY A 138 2.05 -11.69 1.16
C GLY A 138 1.17 -10.94 2.16
N LYS A 139 0.07 -11.57 2.60
CA LYS A 139 -0.93 -10.98 3.53
C LYS A 139 -0.34 -10.45 4.83
N ALA A 140 0.79 -10.99 5.26
CA ALA A 140 1.51 -10.56 6.46
C ALA A 140 2.43 -9.33 6.24
N TYR A 141 2.61 -8.86 5.01
CA TYR A 141 3.55 -7.78 4.69
C TYR A 141 3.37 -6.52 5.57
N PRO A 142 2.16 -5.96 5.74
CA PRO A 142 2.00 -4.78 6.58
C PRO A 142 2.40 -5.04 8.05
N ASN A 143 2.11 -6.23 8.56
CA ASN A 143 2.51 -6.64 9.92
C ASN A 143 4.04 -6.75 10.03
N HIS A 144 4.71 -7.29 9.01
CA HIS A 144 6.18 -7.37 8.98
C HIS A 144 6.83 -5.98 8.97
N VAL A 145 6.25 -5.03 8.21
CA VAL A 145 6.71 -3.64 8.23
C VAL A 145 6.61 -3.05 9.63
N MET A 146 5.46 -3.22 10.30
CA MET A 146 5.25 -2.72 11.66
C MET A 146 6.13 -3.41 12.70
N ALA A 147 6.37 -4.72 12.57
CA ALA A 147 7.32 -5.45 13.41
C ALA A 147 8.76 -4.91 13.24
N ARG A 148 9.17 -4.60 12.00
CA ARG A 148 10.47 -3.98 11.74
C ARG A 148 10.56 -2.57 12.33
N VAL A 149 9.49 -1.77 12.27
CA VAL A 149 9.42 -0.47 12.96
C VAL A 149 9.58 -0.65 14.46
N LYS A 150 8.82 -1.56 15.10
CA LYS A 150 8.94 -1.82 16.54
C LYS A 150 10.35 -2.24 16.94
N LYS A 151 11.02 -3.06 16.12
CA LYS A 151 12.41 -3.49 16.36
C LYS A 151 13.40 -2.31 16.40
N HIS A 152 13.27 -1.33 15.50
CA HIS A 152 14.18 -0.18 15.43
C HIS A 152 13.77 0.99 16.33
N PHE A 153 12.48 1.08 16.69
CA PHE A 153 11.90 2.15 17.49
C PHE A 153 11.05 1.56 18.63
N PRO A 154 11.69 0.94 19.64
CA PRO A 154 10.99 0.13 20.64
C PRO A 154 10.01 0.92 21.52
N ASN A 155 10.23 2.22 21.68
CA ASN A 155 9.40 3.09 22.52
C ASN A 155 8.19 3.68 21.78
N LEU A 156 8.01 3.36 20.50
CA LEU A 156 6.88 3.86 19.72
C LEU A 156 5.61 3.06 20.02
N LYS A 157 4.48 3.75 20.15
CA LYS A 157 3.14 3.14 20.17
C LYS A 157 2.92 2.43 18.83
N ILE A 158 2.52 1.15 18.89
CA ILE A 158 2.16 0.36 17.71
C ILE A 158 0.73 -0.14 17.87
N ILE A 159 -0.13 0.23 16.94
CA ILE A 159 -1.51 -0.28 16.81
C ILE A 159 -1.57 -1.45 15.82
N LYS A 160 -2.70 -2.16 15.76
CA LYS A 160 -2.85 -3.23 14.77
C LYS A 160 -2.97 -2.62 13.38
N VAL A 161 -2.51 -3.34 12.36
CA VAL A 161 -2.54 -2.83 10.98
C VAL A 161 -3.95 -2.44 10.54
N HIS A 162 -4.98 -3.20 10.91
CA HIS A 162 -6.35 -2.87 10.52
C HIS A 162 -6.87 -1.56 11.12
N ASP A 163 -6.26 -1.06 12.19
CA ASP A 163 -6.65 0.18 12.86
C ASP A 163 -6.04 1.45 12.22
N PHE A 164 -5.29 1.30 11.12
CA PHE A 164 -4.83 2.44 10.30
C PHE A 164 -5.93 3.01 9.38
N ARG A 165 -7.02 2.26 9.18
CA ARG A 165 -8.22 2.69 8.46
C ARG A 165 -9.28 3.12 9.46
#